data_AF-A0A1T5CRJ4-F1
#
_entry.id   AF-A0A1T5CRJ4-F1
#
_cell.length_a   1.000
_cell.length_b   1.000
_cell.length_c   1.000
_cell.angle_alpha   90.00
_cell.angle_beta   90.00
_cell.angle_gamma   90.00
#
_symmetry.space_group_name_H-M   'P 1'
#
loop_
_entity.id
_entity.type
_entity.pdbx_description
1 polymer ?
#
loop_
_entity_poly.entity_id
_entity_poly.type
_entity_poly.pdbx_seq_one_letter_code
_entity_poly.pdbx_strand_id
1 'polypeptide(L)'
;MRSLALLAAVLLAGCGPADGYQFERKEFERAAPNITVVTHPSLKALRDAAPASAKEGAAELQAWSAITSRGCEMHIVDPTQSYQPEWIGHEAAHCVYGRWHK
;
A
#
# COMPACT_ATOMS: atom_id res chain seq x y z
N MET A 1 34.24 -25.33 23.94
CA MET A 1 33.92 -24.01 23.33
C MET A 1 33.58 -24.18 21.84
N ARG A 2 32.46 -24.81 21.48
CA ARG A 2 32.11 -25.04 20.06
C ARG A 2 30.59 -25.02 19.78
N SER A 3 29.79 -24.47 20.69
CA SER A 3 28.32 -24.59 20.61
C SER A 3 27.56 -23.25 20.65
N LEU A 4 28.25 -22.10 20.61
CA LEU A 4 27.58 -20.78 20.63
C LEU A 4 27.33 -20.16 19.25
N ALA A 5 27.81 -20.76 18.16
CA ALA A 5 27.74 -20.12 16.84
C ALA A 5 26.41 -20.30 16.09
N LEU A 6 25.49 -21.16 16.56
CA LEU A 6 24.24 -21.44 15.83
C LEU A 6 23.03 -20.60 16.25
N LEU A 7 23.08 -19.84 17.35
CA LEU A 7 21.92 -19.05 17.79
C LEU A 7 21.74 -17.69 17.09
N ALA A 8 22.75 -17.22 16.35
CA ALA A 8 22.71 -15.89 15.72
C ALA A 8 22.03 -15.85 14.34
N ALA A 9 21.77 -16.99 13.71
CA ALA A 9 21.25 -17.04 12.34
C ALA A 9 19.72 -17.01 12.22
N VAL A 10 18.97 -17.13 13.33
CA VAL A 10 17.50 -17.27 13.32
C VAL A 10 16.77 -15.93 13.49
N LEU A 11 17.48 -14.85 13.82
CA LEU A 11 16.88 -13.53 14.08
C LEU A 11 16.75 -12.62 12.85
N LEU A 12 17.18 -13.08 11.67
CA LEU A 12 17.08 -12.31 10.41
C LEU A 12 15.88 -12.72 9.53
N ALA A 13 15.05 -13.66 9.97
CA ALA A 13 13.77 -13.94 9.34
C ALA A 13 12.74 -12.88 9.76
N GLY A 14 12.98 -11.63 9.35
CA GLY A 14 12.02 -10.55 9.45
C GLY A 14 10.77 -10.89 8.62
N CYS A 15 9.61 -10.70 9.24
CA CYS A 15 8.26 -10.98 8.78
C CYS A 15 7.97 -10.49 7.35
N GLY A 16 7.00 -11.13 6.71
CA GLY A 16 6.51 -10.80 5.37
C GLY A 16 6.02 -9.34 5.23
N PRO A 17 5.51 -8.97 4.05
CA PRO A 17 5.16 -7.58 3.76
C PRO A 17 4.19 -7.01 4.79
N ALA A 18 4.44 -5.77 5.23
CA ALA A 18 3.73 -5.11 6.33
C ALA A 18 2.24 -4.87 6.05
N ASP A 19 1.85 -4.84 4.79
CA ASP A 19 0.49 -4.74 4.27
C ASP A 19 -0.08 -6.11 3.83
N GLY A 20 0.70 -7.19 3.94
CA GLY A 20 0.31 -8.53 3.51
C GLY A 20 0.24 -8.74 1.99
N TYR A 21 0.78 -7.81 1.18
CA TYR A 21 0.63 -7.88 -0.28
C TYR A 21 1.19 -9.17 -0.88
N GLN A 22 0.56 -9.67 -1.94
CA GLN A 22 1.15 -10.66 -2.84
C GLN A 22 1.21 -10.13 -4.26
N PHE A 23 2.41 -10.10 -4.86
CA PHE A 23 2.56 -9.60 -6.23
C PHE A 23 1.73 -10.42 -7.23
N GLU A 24 0.98 -9.70 -8.05
CA GLU A 24 0.26 -10.21 -9.21
C GLU A 24 0.96 -9.79 -10.52
N ARG A 25 0.35 -10.12 -11.65
CA ARG A 25 0.83 -9.65 -12.96
C ARG A 25 0.48 -8.17 -13.11
N LYS A 26 1.48 -7.33 -13.37
CA LYS A 26 1.29 -5.92 -13.74
C LYS A 26 0.28 -5.81 -14.89
N GLU A 27 -0.69 -4.91 -14.77
CA GLU A 27 -1.66 -4.63 -15.85
C GLU A 27 -1.08 -3.65 -16.87
N PHE A 28 -0.25 -2.72 -16.40
CA PHE A 28 0.46 -1.74 -17.22
C PHE A 28 1.78 -1.35 -16.56
N GLU A 29 2.55 -0.47 -17.19
CA GLU A 29 3.74 0.15 -16.61
C GLU A 29 3.81 1.62 -17.02
N ARG A 30 3.71 2.53 -16.04
CA ARG A 30 3.80 3.98 -16.22
C ARG A 30 5.04 4.51 -15.52
N ALA A 31 6.15 4.63 -16.23
CA ALA A 31 7.43 5.10 -15.66
C ALA A 31 7.36 6.50 -15.02
N ALA A 32 6.42 7.34 -15.46
CA ALA A 32 6.16 8.67 -14.90
C ALA A 32 4.64 8.86 -14.71
N PRO A 33 4.03 8.29 -13.65
CA PRO A 33 2.60 8.41 -13.44
C PRO A 33 2.25 9.83 -12.98
N ASN A 34 1.18 10.40 -13.52
CA ASN A 34 0.58 11.62 -12.97
C ASN A 34 -0.26 11.24 -11.74
N ILE A 35 0.30 11.40 -10.53
CA ILE A 35 -0.34 11.05 -9.27
C ILE A 35 -0.84 12.30 -8.57
N THR A 36 -2.15 12.38 -8.33
CA THR A 36 -2.76 13.34 -7.42
C THR A 36 -2.90 12.70 -6.05
N VAL A 37 -2.27 13.29 -5.03
CA VAL A 37 -2.42 12.84 -3.63
C VAL A 37 -3.62 13.54 -3.01
N VAL A 38 -4.57 12.76 -2.49
CA VAL A 38 -5.76 13.23 -1.79
C VAL A 38 -5.67 12.80 -0.33
N THR A 39 -5.50 13.76 0.56
CA THR A 39 -5.34 13.51 2.00
C THR A 39 -6.67 13.61 2.74
N HIS A 40 -6.90 12.68 3.67
CA HIS A 40 -8.07 12.65 4.55
C HIS A 40 -7.66 12.87 6.01
N PRO A 41 -8.45 13.56 6.83
CA PRO A 41 -8.07 13.87 8.22
C PRO A 41 -8.05 12.66 9.16
N SER A 42 -8.65 11.54 8.76
CA SER A 42 -8.69 10.30 9.55
C SER A 42 -8.98 9.08 8.68
N LEU A 43 -8.72 7.87 9.20
CA LEU A 43 -9.11 6.62 8.56
C LEU A 43 -10.62 6.54 8.32
N LYS A 44 -11.43 7.07 9.24
CA LYS A 44 -12.89 7.12 9.05
C LYS A 44 -13.26 7.95 7.83
N ALA A 45 -12.73 9.17 7.72
CA ALA A 45 -13.00 10.04 6.56
C ALA A 45 -12.54 9.40 5.24
N LEU A 46 -11.38 8.75 5.25
CA LEU A 46 -10.87 7.99 4.10
C LEU A 46 -11.83 6.87 3.68
N ARG A 47 -12.31 6.08 4.64
CA ARG A 47 -13.23 4.95 4.41
C ARG A 47 -14.62 5.41 4.00
N ASP A 48 -15.08 6.54 4.55
CA ASP A 48 -16.35 7.16 4.15
C ASP A 48 -16.30 7.63 2.68
N ALA A 49 -15.16 8.18 2.25
CA ALA A 49 -14.95 8.63 0.87
C ALA A 49 -14.65 7.50 -0.14
N ALA A 50 -14.29 6.31 0.33
CA ALA A 50 -13.90 5.21 -0.53
C ALA A 50 -15.09 4.67 -1.38
N PRO A 51 -14.89 4.45 -2.69
CA PRO A 51 -15.90 3.81 -3.54
C PRO A 51 -16.15 2.37 -3.10
N ALA A 52 -17.29 1.80 -3.49
CA ALA A 52 -17.64 0.41 -3.14
C ALA A 52 -16.56 -0.59 -3.57
N SER A 53 -15.96 -0.39 -4.75
CA SER A 53 -14.88 -1.23 -5.28
C SER A 53 -13.61 -1.23 -4.43
N ALA A 54 -13.34 -0.18 -3.66
CA ALA A 54 -12.20 -0.12 -2.75
C ALA A 54 -12.47 -0.80 -1.41
N LYS A 55 -13.70 -1.27 -1.16
CA LYS A 55 -14.13 -1.93 0.09
C LYS A 55 -14.27 -3.45 -0.08
N GLU A 56 -13.92 -3.98 -1.25
CA GLU A 56 -13.99 -5.42 -1.54
C GLU A 56 -12.76 -6.13 -0.96
N GLY A 57 -12.95 -7.03 0.00
CA GLY A 57 -11.86 -7.77 0.66
C GLY A 57 -11.79 -7.46 2.15
N ALA A 58 -11.74 -8.51 2.98
CA ALA A 58 -12.04 -8.48 4.42
C ALA A 58 -11.01 -7.76 5.33
N ALA A 59 -10.16 -6.89 4.80
CA ALA A 59 -9.25 -6.06 5.59
C ALA A 59 -9.83 -4.66 5.76
N GLU A 60 -9.57 -4.00 6.90
CA GLU A 60 -9.97 -2.60 7.04
C GLU A 60 -9.11 -1.71 6.13
N LEU A 61 -9.75 -1.05 5.17
CA LEU A 61 -9.11 -0.15 4.20
C LEU A 61 -8.23 0.91 4.88
N GLN A 62 -6.96 1.00 4.45
CA GLN A 62 -5.95 1.93 5.00
C GLN A 62 -5.60 3.06 4.04
N ALA A 63 -5.60 2.76 2.75
CA ALA A 63 -5.45 3.69 1.64
C ALA A 63 -6.17 3.11 0.42
N TRP A 64 -6.34 3.88 -0.65
CA TRP A 64 -6.83 3.36 -1.93
C TRP A 64 -6.43 4.28 -3.08
N SER A 65 -6.33 3.71 -4.27
CA SER A 65 -6.02 4.44 -5.50
C SER A 65 -7.05 4.19 -6.58
N ALA A 66 -7.24 5.18 -7.45
CA ALA A 66 -8.15 5.11 -8.57
C ALA A 66 -7.46 5.60 -9.85
N ILE A 67 -7.50 4.79 -10.90
CA ILE A 67 -7.07 5.20 -12.23
C ILE A 67 -8.17 6.05 -12.86
N THR A 68 -7.82 7.26 -13.29
CA THR A 68 -8.74 8.22 -13.91
C THR A 68 -8.28 8.56 -15.33
N SER A 69 -9.11 9.28 -16.08
CA SER A 69 -8.71 9.82 -17.41
C SER A 69 -7.58 10.83 -17.34
N ARG A 70 -7.29 11.41 -16.16
CA ARG A 70 -6.25 12.42 -15.93
C ARG A 70 -4.98 11.85 -15.30
N GLY A 71 -4.98 10.60 -14.87
CA GLY A 71 -3.84 9.97 -14.18
C GLY A 71 -4.26 8.95 -13.14
N CYS A 72 -3.74 9.09 -11.93
CA CYS A 72 -4.08 8.28 -10.76
C CYS A 72 -4.40 9.22 -9.59
N GLU A 73 -5.47 8.94 -8.86
CA GLU A 73 -5.75 9.58 -7.56
C GLU A 73 -5.37 8.60 -6.46
N MET A 74 -4.51 9.02 -5.53
CA MET A 74 -4.08 8.22 -4.39
C MET A 74 -4.64 8.84 -3.12
N HIS A 75 -5.53 8.13 -2.45
CA HIS A 75 -6.21 8.57 -1.25
C HIS A 75 -5.57 7.96 -0.01
N ILE A 76 -5.08 8.83 0.87
CA ILE A 76 -4.34 8.46 2.08
C ILE A 76 -4.85 9.26 3.29
N VAL A 77 -4.57 8.79 4.50
CA VAL A 77 -4.70 9.65 5.68
C VAL A 77 -3.60 10.72 5.64
N ASP A 78 -3.90 11.94 6.09
CA ASP A 78 -2.93 13.01 6.20
C ASP A 78 -1.66 12.52 6.96
N PRO A 79 -0.49 12.50 6.29
CA PRO A 79 0.76 12.03 6.90
C PRO A 79 1.17 12.78 8.16
N THR A 80 0.69 14.03 8.37
CA THR A 80 0.96 14.76 9.62
C THR A 80 0.12 14.26 10.79
N GLN A 81 -0.99 13.56 10.52
CA GLN A 81 -1.86 12.96 11.53
C GLN A 81 -1.49 11.50 11.80
N SER A 82 -1.20 10.74 10.74
CA SER A 82 -0.75 9.35 10.84
C SER A 82 0.18 9.03 9.67
N TYR A 83 1.46 8.86 9.97
CA TYR A 83 2.44 8.49 8.96
C TYR A 83 2.43 6.97 8.75
N GLN A 84 1.96 6.54 7.57
CA GLN A 84 1.86 5.13 7.19
C GLN A 84 2.49 4.90 5.80
N PRO A 85 3.82 4.98 5.68
CA PRO A 85 4.52 4.94 4.40
C PRO A 85 4.31 3.63 3.63
N GLU A 86 4.03 2.52 4.31
CA GLU A 86 3.79 1.21 3.70
C GLU A 86 2.55 1.26 2.80
N TRP A 87 1.43 1.81 3.29
CA TRP A 87 0.20 1.98 2.51
C TRP A 87 0.37 3.03 1.39
N ILE A 88 1.15 4.09 1.62
CA ILE A 88 1.44 5.07 0.57
C ILE A 88 2.23 4.43 -0.57
N GLY A 89 3.26 3.63 -0.24
CA GLY A 89 4.06 2.91 -1.22
C GLY A 89 3.23 1.89 -2.01
N HIS A 90 2.35 1.17 -1.30
CA HIS A 90 1.40 0.23 -1.87
C HIS A 90 0.45 0.87 -2.90
N GLU A 91 -0.11 2.04 -2.59
CA GLU A 91 -0.98 2.74 -3.55
C GLU A 91 -0.21 3.40 -4.70
N ALA A 92 0.99 3.92 -4.43
CA ALA A 92 1.85 4.43 -5.49
C ALA A 92 2.22 3.33 -6.50
N ALA A 93 2.47 2.12 -5.99
CA ALA A 93 2.68 0.92 -6.78
C ALA A 93 1.48 0.61 -7.70
N HIS A 94 0.24 0.73 -7.21
CA HIS A 94 -0.95 0.61 -8.05
C HIS A 94 -1.04 1.67 -9.15
N CYS A 95 -0.67 2.91 -8.86
CA CYS A 95 -0.63 3.98 -9.87
C CYS A 95 0.39 3.73 -10.99
N VAL A 96 1.49 3.02 -10.70
CA VAL A 96 2.54 2.72 -11.67
C VAL A 96 2.22 1.45 -12.47
N TYR A 97 1.66 0.43 -11.82
CA TYR A 97 1.61 -0.93 -12.38
C TYR A 97 0.20 -1.57 -12.47
N GLY A 98 -0.86 -0.89 -12.02
CA GLY A 98 -2.25 -1.38 -12.01
C GLY A 98 -2.52 -2.33 -10.85
N ARG A 99 -3.35 -3.36 -11.06
CA ARG A 99 -3.52 -4.48 -10.11
C ARG A 99 -2.22 -5.31 -10.04
N TRP A 100 -1.23 -4.76 -9.34
CA TRP A 100 0.09 -5.36 -9.19
C TRP A 100 0.19 -6.22 -7.93
N HIS A 101 -0.82 -6.21 -7.08
CA HIS A 101 -0.91 -7.10 -5.94
C HIS A 101 -2.37 -7.23 -5.49
N LYS A 102 -2.60 -8.19 -4.59
CA LYS A 102 -3.85 -8.42 -3.85
C LYS A 102 -3.57 -8.45 -2.35
#